data_AF-A0A2S5KYE4-F1
#
_entry.id   AF-A0A2S5KYE4-F1
#
_cell.length_a   1.000
_cell.length_b   1.000
_cell.length_c   1.000
_cell.angle_alpha   90.00
_cell.angle_beta   90.00
_cell.angle_gamma   90.00
#
_symmetry.space_group_name_H-M   'P 1'
#
loop_
_entity.id
_entity.type
_entity.pdbx_description
1 polymer ?
#
loop_
_entity_poly.entity_id
_entity_poly.type
_entity_poly.pdbx_seq_one_letter_code
_entity_poly.pdbx_strand_id
1 'polypeptide(L)'
;MSTNIGIFRARSVILVAVSLLLGGCATFSKDGGMDEVQKQTQPHLKQEYEWAKTEASKKSLQDKTQALLAQPLDVEGAVQVALYNNKGLQAAFYELGISEADLVQAGRLPNPRFSMLYARNGGEYKIEQAFTFNVFSLITMPKAVEIEKRRFAQTQASTAIEVLKLAYQTRIAYF
;
A
#
# COMPACT_ATOMS: atom_id res chain seq x y z
N MET A 1 -1.12 -35.58 43.61
CA MET A 1 -0.20 -34.81 42.75
C MET A 1 -0.58 -35.07 41.29
N SER A 2 -1.69 -34.50 40.76
CA SER A 2 -2.11 -34.78 39.36
C SER A 2 -3.05 -33.75 38.71
N THR A 3 -3.04 -32.47 39.13
CA THR A 3 -4.03 -31.48 38.65
C THR A 3 -3.47 -30.37 37.75
N ASN A 4 -2.16 -30.29 37.53
CA ASN A 4 -1.54 -29.16 36.79
C ASN A 4 -1.37 -29.36 35.27
N ILE A 5 -1.48 -30.59 34.76
CA ILE A 5 -1.22 -30.90 33.33
C ILE A 5 -2.39 -30.49 32.42
N GLY A 6 -3.65 -30.56 32.90
CA GLY A 6 -4.83 -30.17 32.13
C GLY A 6 -4.94 -28.68 31.88
N ILE A 7 -4.56 -27.86 32.87
CA ILE A 7 -4.61 -26.39 32.82
C ILE A 7 -3.56 -25.86 31.83
N PHE A 8 -2.37 -26.46 31.79
CA PHE A 8 -1.32 -26.07 30.84
C PHE A 8 -1.70 -26.35 29.39
N ARG A 9 -2.29 -27.52 29.10
CA ARG A 9 -2.77 -27.87 27.75
C ARG A 9 -3.90 -26.95 27.27
N ALA A 10 -4.86 -26.61 28.14
CA ALA A 10 -5.95 -25.70 27.79
C ALA A 10 -5.46 -24.28 27.51
N ARG A 11 -4.48 -23.77 28.27
CA ARG A 11 -3.87 -22.45 28.04
C ARG A 11 -3.10 -22.40 26.72
N SER A 12 -2.38 -23.47 26.36
CA SER A 12 -1.67 -23.54 25.08
C SER A 12 -2.62 -23.56 23.87
N VAL A 13 -3.75 -24.26 23.96
CA VAL A 13 -4.75 -24.30 22.87
C VAL A 13 -5.42 -22.94 22.68
N ILE A 14 -5.76 -22.23 23.75
CA ILE A 14 -6.32 -20.87 23.69
C ILE A 14 -5.30 -19.90 23.08
N LEU A 15 -4.02 -19.98 23.46
CA LEU A 15 -2.97 -19.15 22.89
C LEU A 15 -2.80 -19.38 21.38
N VAL A 16 -2.81 -20.64 20.93
CA VAL A 16 -2.74 -20.97 19.50
C VAL A 16 -3.97 -20.48 18.74
N ALA A 17 -5.18 -20.65 19.29
CA ALA A 17 -6.42 -20.17 18.68
C ALA A 17 -6.46 -18.64 18.57
N VAL A 18 -6.01 -17.92 19.60
CA VAL A 18 -5.88 -16.46 19.58
C VAL A 18 -4.83 -16.02 18.55
N SER A 19 -3.69 -16.72 18.46
CA SER A 19 -2.66 -16.44 17.45
C SER A 19 -3.18 -16.57 16.01
N LEU A 20 -4.03 -17.57 15.75
CA LEU A 20 -4.66 -17.79 14.45
C LEU A 20 -5.69 -16.70 14.11
N LEU A 21 -6.42 -16.16 15.10
CA LEU A 21 -7.39 -15.07 14.91
C LEU A 21 -6.72 -13.72 14.66
N LEU A 22 -5.53 -13.46 15.22
CA LEU A 22 -4.79 -12.22 14.98
C LEU A 22 -4.09 -12.18 13.60
N GLY A 23 -3.93 -13.32 12.91
CA GLY A 23 -3.29 -13.40 11.59
C GLY A 23 -4.10 -12.81 10.44
N GLY A 24 -5.42 -12.60 10.61
CA GLY A 24 -6.31 -12.11 9.55
C GLY A 24 -6.08 -10.64 9.15
N CYS A 25 -5.40 -9.85 9.99
CA CYS A 25 -5.20 -8.41 9.75
C CYS A 25 -4.03 -8.08 8.80
N ALA A 26 -3.22 -9.05 8.38
CA ALA A 26 -1.97 -8.81 7.64
C ALA A 26 -1.99 -9.30 6.17
N THR A 27 -3.17 -9.53 5.58
CA THR A 27 -3.29 -10.15 4.25
C THR A 27 -3.04 -9.22 3.05
N PHE A 28 -2.71 -7.94 3.27
CA PHE A 28 -2.45 -6.97 2.20
C PHE A 28 -0.96 -6.68 2.03
N SER A 29 -0.57 -6.17 0.85
CA SER A 29 0.83 -5.98 0.49
C SER A 29 1.51 -5.02 1.44
N LYS A 30 2.72 -5.34 1.92
CA LYS A 30 3.46 -4.47 2.85
C LYS A 30 4.12 -3.29 2.14
N ASP A 31 4.31 -3.40 0.84
CA ASP A 31 5.20 -2.59 0.03
C ASP A 31 4.47 -1.58 -0.87
N GLY A 32 3.17 -1.72 -1.11
CA GLY A 32 2.48 -0.88 -2.11
C GLY A 32 1.98 -1.64 -3.35
N GLY A 33 2.32 -2.92 -3.50
CA GLY A 33 2.31 -3.60 -4.79
C GLY A 33 3.52 -3.31 -5.68
N MET A 34 4.61 -2.83 -5.09
CA MET A 34 5.88 -2.56 -5.77
C MET A 34 6.57 -3.84 -6.25
N ASP A 35 6.40 -4.95 -5.55
CA ASP A 35 6.93 -6.27 -5.88
C ASP A 35 6.48 -6.70 -7.28
N GLU A 36 5.22 -6.45 -7.63
CA GLU A 36 4.68 -6.78 -8.95
C GLU A 36 5.26 -5.87 -10.04
N VAL A 37 5.41 -4.58 -9.74
CA VAL A 37 6.08 -3.63 -10.66
C VAL A 37 7.53 -4.05 -10.89
N GLN A 38 8.26 -4.44 -9.85
CA GLN A 38 9.64 -4.94 -9.96
C GLN A 38 9.72 -6.23 -10.78
N LYS A 39 8.81 -7.18 -10.59
CA LYS A 39 8.75 -8.40 -11.42
C LYS A 39 8.55 -8.10 -12.90
N GLN A 40 7.71 -7.11 -13.22
CA GLN A 40 7.41 -6.73 -14.60
C GLN A 40 8.58 -6.00 -15.29
N THR A 41 9.39 -5.25 -14.54
CA THR A 41 10.52 -4.49 -15.09
C THR A 41 11.84 -5.26 -15.07
N GLN A 42 12.03 -6.20 -14.14
CA GLN A 42 13.27 -6.97 -13.96
C GLN A 42 13.81 -7.63 -15.24
N PRO A 43 12.98 -8.16 -16.18
CA PRO A 43 13.48 -8.71 -17.45
C PRO A 43 14.11 -7.65 -18.39
N HIS A 44 13.77 -6.38 -18.20
CA HIS A 44 14.11 -5.27 -19.10
C HIS A 44 15.05 -4.24 -18.46
N LEU A 45 15.22 -4.29 -17.13
CA LEU A 45 15.97 -3.31 -16.36
C LEU A 45 16.82 -4.01 -15.30
N LYS A 46 18.12 -3.71 -15.26
CA LYS A 46 19.07 -4.29 -14.29
C LYS A 46 19.21 -3.45 -13.02
N GLN A 47 18.81 -2.19 -13.08
CA GLN A 47 18.88 -1.23 -12.00
C GLN A 47 17.87 -1.51 -10.90
N GLU A 48 18.26 -1.18 -9.68
CA GLU A 48 17.38 -1.25 -8.52
C GLU A 48 16.66 0.07 -8.33
N TYR A 49 15.43 0.02 -7.85
CA TYR A 49 14.66 1.20 -7.47
C TYR A 49 13.72 0.87 -6.32
N GLU A 50 13.54 1.85 -5.43
CA GLU A 50 12.69 1.72 -4.26
C GLU A 50 11.77 2.93 -4.11
N TRP A 51 10.59 2.68 -3.54
CA TRP A 51 9.66 3.73 -3.20
C TRP A 51 10.02 4.34 -1.83
N ALA A 52 10.60 5.54 -1.87
CA ALA A 52 11.08 6.23 -0.67
C ALA A 52 9.95 6.96 0.08
N LYS A 53 9.24 6.21 0.95
CA LYS A 53 8.13 6.72 1.78
C LYS A 53 8.59 7.55 2.98
N THR A 54 9.74 7.21 3.56
CA THR A 54 10.25 7.82 4.80
C THR A 54 11.42 8.76 4.52
N GLU A 55 11.61 9.77 5.38
CA GLU A 55 12.77 10.65 5.30
C GLU A 55 14.11 9.89 5.36
N ALA A 56 14.16 8.80 6.14
CA ALA A 56 15.33 7.92 6.19
C ALA A 56 15.60 7.24 4.83
N SER A 57 14.57 6.70 4.16
CA SER A 57 14.71 6.11 2.82
C SER A 57 15.10 7.15 1.76
N LYS A 58 14.50 8.36 1.81
CA LYS A 58 14.86 9.45 0.91
C LYS A 58 16.33 9.87 1.08
N LYS A 59 16.78 9.98 2.33
CA LYS A 59 18.19 10.27 2.64
C LYS A 59 19.11 9.17 2.13
N SER A 60 18.77 7.90 2.33
CA SER A 60 19.56 6.78 1.82
C SER A 60 19.69 6.81 0.29
N LEU A 61 18.60 7.07 -0.44
CA LEU A 61 18.64 7.24 -1.89
C LEU A 61 19.48 8.44 -2.33
N GLN A 62 19.41 9.55 -1.59
CA GLN A 62 20.22 10.72 -1.86
C GLN A 62 21.71 10.44 -1.66
N ASP A 63 22.07 9.75 -0.57
CA ASP A 63 23.45 9.38 -0.28
C ASP A 63 23.99 8.41 -1.35
N LYS A 64 23.19 7.42 -1.79
CA LYS A 64 23.51 6.53 -2.93
C LYS A 64 23.70 7.31 -4.24
N THR A 65 22.83 8.28 -4.50
CA THR A 65 22.92 9.15 -5.68
C THR A 65 24.21 9.96 -5.66
N GLN A 66 24.56 10.56 -4.52
CA GLN A 66 25.79 11.35 -4.37
C GLN A 66 27.05 10.49 -4.56
N ALA A 67 27.04 9.24 -4.09
CA ALA A 67 28.14 8.31 -4.30
C ALA A 67 28.35 7.98 -5.78
N LEU A 68 27.27 7.79 -6.55
CA LEU A 68 27.35 7.55 -8.00
C LEU A 68 27.87 8.77 -8.77
N LEU A 69 27.49 9.98 -8.34
CA LEU A 69 27.92 11.25 -8.95
C LEU A 69 29.36 11.65 -8.57
N ALA A 70 29.98 10.97 -7.61
CA ALA A 70 31.36 11.23 -7.21
C ALA A 70 32.40 10.67 -8.20
N GLN A 71 31.98 9.83 -9.14
CA GLN A 71 32.80 9.23 -10.18
C GLN A 71 32.25 9.59 -11.57
N PRO A 72 33.05 9.49 -12.65
CA PRO A 72 32.54 9.65 -14.01
C PRO A 72 31.36 8.72 -14.26
N LEU A 73 30.25 9.28 -14.73
CA LEU A 73 28.98 8.58 -14.87
C LEU A 73 28.93 7.87 -16.22
N ASP A 74 28.70 6.56 -16.23
CA ASP A 74 28.37 5.81 -17.44
C ASP A 74 26.85 5.80 -17.68
N VAL A 75 26.43 5.25 -18.83
CA VAL A 75 25.01 5.21 -19.24
C VAL A 75 24.14 4.54 -18.18
N GLU A 76 24.57 3.40 -17.63
CA GLU A 76 23.78 2.64 -16.66
C GLU A 76 23.77 3.32 -15.28
N GLY A 77 24.85 4.01 -14.90
CA GLY A 77 24.91 4.88 -13.73
C GLY A 77 23.98 6.09 -13.86
N ALA A 78 23.85 6.68 -15.05
CA ALA A 78 22.90 7.77 -15.30
C ALA A 78 21.46 7.30 -15.12
N VAL A 79 21.11 6.12 -15.65
CA VAL A 79 19.80 5.49 -15.43
C VAL A 79 19.55 5.24 -13.94
N GLN A 80 20.55 4.72 -13.21
CA GLN A 80 20.44 4.45 -11.79
C GLN A 80 20.17 5.73 -10.96
N VAL A 81 20.87 6.82 -11.27
CA VAL A 81 20.65 8.14 -10.67
C VAL A 81 19.24 8.66 -10.99
N ALA A 82 18.79 8.52 -12.24
CA ALA A 82 17.46 8.94 -12.64
C ALA A 82 16.36 8.19 -11.87
N LEU A 83 16.48 6.87 -11.74
CA LEU A 83 15.51 6.04 -11.00
C LEU A 83 15.43 6.40 -9.52
N TYR A 84 16.54 6.81 -8.89
CA TYR A 84 16.53 7.22 -7.48
C TYR A 84 15.95 8.62 -7.25
N ASN A 85 16.19 9.57 -8.15
CA ASN A 85 15.90 10.98 -7.89
C ASN A 85 14.70 11.57 -8.66
N ASN A 86 14.14 10.87 -9.66
CA ASN A 86 13.06 11.42 -10.48
C ASN A 86 11.75 11.59 -9.69
N LYS A 87 11.25 12.83 -9.59
CA LYS A 87 10.02 13.16 -8.84
C LYS A 87 8.73 12.69 -9.53
N GLY A 88 8.73 12.63 -10.87
CA GLY A 88 7.62 12.07 -11.63
C GLY A 88 7.46 10.57 -11.38
N LEU A 89 8.57 9.84 -11.31
CA LEU A 89 8.56 8.42 -10.95
C LEU A 89 8.08 8.21 -9.52
N GLN A 90 8.53 9.04 -8.57
CA GLN A 90 8.01 8.97 -7.19
C GLN A 90 6.50 9.22 -7.15
N ALA A 91 5.97 10.18 -7.94
CA ALA A 91 4.54 10.40 -8.05
C ALA A 91 3.79 9.15 -8.56
N ALA A 92 4.33 8.45 -9.56
CA ALA A 92 3.77 7.19 -10.03
C ALA A 92 3.76 6.09 -8.95
N PHE A 93 4.76 6.04 -8.08
CA PHE A 93 4.77 5.13 -6.92
C PHE A 93 3.71 5.51 -5.87
N TYR A 94 3.47 6.81 -5.63
CA TYR A 94 2.38 7.24 -4.76
C TYR A 94 1.01 6.91 -5.35
N GLU A 95 0.82 7.07 -6.66
CA GLU A 95 -0.42 6.69 -7.34
C GLU A 95 -0.69 5.19 -7.22
N LEU A 96 0.35 4.36 -7.35
CA LEU A 96 0.25 2.92 -7.09
C LEU A 96 -0.24 2.64 -5.67
N GLY A 97 0.31 3.34 -4.67
CA GLY A 97 -0.11 3.22 -3.28
C GLY A 97 -1.56 3.67 -3.02
N ILE A 98 -2.02 4.72 -3.70
CA ILE A 98 -3.42 5.17 -3.64
C ILE A 98 -4.32 4.08 -4.21
N SER A 99 -3.96 3.53 -5.37
CA SER A 99 -4.71 2.45 -6.00
C SER A 99 -4.76 1.17 -5.15
N GLU A 100 -3.68 0.85 -4.42
CA GLU A 100 -3.71 -0.21 -3.42
C GLU A 100 -4.68 0.12 -2.27
N ALA A 101 -4.65 1.35 -1.76
CA ALA A 101 -5.54 1.79 -0.68
C ALA A 101 -7.02 1.70 -1.09
N ASP A 102 -7.35 2.02 -2.34
CA ASP A 102 -8.71 1.86 -2.89
C ASP A 102 -9.14 0.39 -2.93
N LEU A 103 -8.24 -0.50 -3.36
CA LEU A 103 -8.48 -1.95 -3.32
C LEU A 103 -8.69 -2.46 -1.89
N VAL A 104 -7.83 -2.04 -0.95
CA VAL A 104 -7.97 -2.36 0.47
C VAL A 104 -9.33 -1.87 0.96
N GLN A 105 -9.68 -0.62 0.67
CA GLN A 105 -10.93 0.01 1.12
C GLN A 105 -12.17 -0.71 0.56
N ALA A 106 -12.16 -1.11 -0.71
CA ALA A 106 -13.24 -1.90 -1.31
C ALA A 106 -13.39 -3.28 -0.64
N GLY A 107 -12.30 -3.83 -0.12
CA GLY A 107 -12.27 -5.08 0.64
C GLY A 107 -12.63 -4.95 2.12
N ARG A 108 -12.92 -3.75 2.64
CA ARG A 108 -13.31 -3.56 4.04
C ARG A 108 -14.81 -3.65 4.23
N LEU A 109 -15.21 -4.17 5.40
CA LEU A 109 -16.61 -4.14 5.80
C LEU A 109 -17.10 -2.68 5.89
N PRO A 110 -18.35 -2.42 5.45
CA PRO A 110 -18.95 -1.09 5.54
C PRO A 110 -18.94 -0.59 6.98
N ASN A 111 -18.38 0.60 7.20
CA ASN A 111 -18.33 1.20 8.52
C ASN A 111 -19.74 1.67 8.93
N PRO A 112 -20.27 1.28 10.10
CA PRO A 112 -21.54 1.81 10.57
C PRO A 112 -21.45 3.32 10.80
N ARG A 113 -22.54 4.04 10.54
CA ARG A 113 -22.61 5.48 10.75
C ARG A 113 -23.43 5.77 12.01
N PHE A 114 -22.78 6.41 12.97
CA PHE A 114 -23.43 7.05 14.11
C PHE A 114 -23.65 8.53 13.83
N SER A 115 -24.82 9.06 14.18
CA SER A 115 -25.14 10.48 14.08
C SER A 115 -25.95 10.92 15.29
N MET A 116 -25.72 12.15 15.72
CA MET A 116 -26.42 12.77 16.84
C MET A 116 -26.87 14.17 16.41
N LEU A 117 -28.16 14.45 16.56
CA LEU A 117 -28.76 15.75 16.26
C LEU A 117 -29.21 16.39 17.57
N TYR A 118 -28.78 17.64 17.78
CA TYR A 118 -29.26 18.47 18.87
C TYR A 118 -30.09 19.62 18.27
N ALA A 119 -31.35 19.75 18.70
CA ALA A 119 -32.24 20.83 18.29
C ALA A 119 -32.84 21.52 19.51
N ARG A 120 -32.98 22.84 19.45
CA ARG A 120 -33.62 23.65 20.50
C ARG A 120 -34.68 24.55 19.89
N ASN A 121 -35.88 24.54 20.43
CA ASN A 121 -36.98 25.40 19.97
C ASN A 121 -37.83 25.85 21.15
N GLY A 122 -38.04 27.17 21.30
CA GLY A 122 -38.99 27.72 22.29
C GLY A 122 -38.75 27.35 23.76
N GLY A 123 -37.54 26.91 24.13
CA GLY A 123 -37.24 26.44 25.50
C GLY A 123 -37.15 24.91 25.63
N GLU A 124 -37.62 24.16 24.63
CA GLU A 124 -37.46 22.71 24.54
C GLU A 124 -36.12 22.34 23.89
N TYR A 125 -35.52 21.24 24.33
CA TYR A 125 -34.36 20.64 23.69
C TYR A 125 -34.70 19.20 23.25
N LYS A 126 -34.22 18.82 22.07
CA LYS A 126 -34.35 17.49 21.50
C LYS A 126 -32.97 16.95 21.16
N ILE A 127 -32.73 15.71 21.55
CA ILE A 127 -31.54 14.94 21.18
C ILE A 127 -32.01 13.72 20.40
N GLU A 128 -31.57 13.58 19.16
CA GLU A 128 -31.78 12.38 18.36
C GLU A 128 -30.44 11.69 18.14
N GLN A 129 -30.43 10.36 18.25
CA GLN A 129 -29.25 9.53 17.99
C GLN A 129 -29.66 8.45 16.99
N ALA A 130 -28.90 8.29 15.92
CA ALA A 130 -29.14 7.28 14.91
C ALA A 130 -27.87 6.48 14.64
N PHE A 131 -28.02 5.15 14.62
CA PHE A 131 -26.99 4.19 14.23
C PHE A 131 -27.47 3.46 12.99
N THR A 132 -26.74 3.58 11.89
CA THR A 132 -27.15 3.08 10.57
C THR A 132 -26.08 2.20 9.95
N PHE A 133 -26.51 1.18 9.21
CA PHE A 133 -25.63 0.22 8.56
C PHE A 133 -26.07 0.02 7.10
N ASN A 134 -25.10 0.01 6.18
CA ASN A 134 -25.38 -0.15 4.75
C ASN A 134 -25.35 -1.65 4.36
N VAL A 135 -26.49 -2.33 4.43
CA VAL A 135 -26.60 -3.76 4.06
C VAL A 135 -26.35 -3.99 2.57
N PHE A 136 -26.78 -3.06 1.71
CA PHE A 136 -26.60 -3.20 0.26
C PHE A 136 -25.13 -3.25 -0.12
N SER A 137 -24.27 -2.47 0.55
CA SER A 137 -22.83 -2.50 0.30
C SER A 137 -22.18 -3.85 0.59
N LEU A 138 -22.73 -4.68 1.49
CA LEU A 138 -22.24 -6.06 1.70
C LEU A 138 -22.48 -6.94 0.48
N ILE A 139 -23.63 -6.79 -0.17
CA ILE A 139 -24.01 -7.58 -1.34
C ILE A 139 -23.15 -7.18 -2.56
N THR A 140 -22.86 -5.89 -2.70
CA THR A 140 -22.07 -5.38 -3.83
C THR A 140 -20.56 -5.42 -3.61
N MET A 141 -20.10 -5.62 -2.37
CA MET A 141 -18.70 -5.69 -1.97
C MET A 141 -17.83 -6.59 -2.86
N PRO A 142 -18.17 -7.86 -3.16
CA PRO A 142 -17.30 -8.72 -3.98
C PRO A 142 -17.07 -8.14 -5.38
N LYS A 143 -18.08 -7.48 -5.96
CA LYS A 143 -17.95 -6.82 -7.26
C LYS A 143 -17.11 -5.55 -7.19
N ALA A 144 -17.25 -4.77 -6.13
CA ALA A 144 -16.38 -3.62 -5.89
C ALA A 144 -14.91 -4.05 -5.79
N VAL A 145 -14.63 -5.12 -5.03
CA VAL A 145 -13.27 -5.70 -4.92
C VAL A 145 -12.75 -6.17 -6.27
N GLU A 146 -13.55 -6.87 -7.08
CA GLU A 146 -13.13 -7.31 -8.42
C GLU A 146 -12.76 -6.13 -9.33
N ILE A 147 -13.51 -5.02 -9.26
CA ILE A 147 -13.23 -3.80 -10.03
C ILE A 147 -11.91 -3.17 -9.57
N GLU A 148 -11.73 -2.96 -8.27
CA GLU A 148 -10.51 -2.34 -7.76
C GLU A 148 -9.27 -3.22 -7.95
N LYS A 149 -9.40 -4.56 -7.96
CA LYS A 149 -8.30 -5.46 -8.32
C LYS A 149 -7.81 -5.21 -9.75
N ARG A 150 -8.73 -5.01 -10.69
CA ARG A 150 -8.38 -4.73 -12.09
C ARG A 150 -7.75 -3.35 -12.25
N ARG A 151 -8.27 -2.35 -11.53
CA ARG A 151 -7.70 -0.99 -11.50
C ARG A 151 -6.29 -1.01 -10.93
N PHE A 152 -6.08 -1.73 -9.84
CA PHE A 152 -4.76 -1.89 -9.25
C PHE A 152 -3.76 -2.56 -10.19
N ALA A 153 -4.15 -3.64 -10.87
CA ALA A 153 -3.31 -4.29 -11.88
C ALA A 153 -2.97 -3.36 -13.07
N GLN A 154 -3.92 -2.52 -13.48
CA GLN A 154 -3.69 -1.50 -14.50
C GLN A 154 -2.69 -0.45 -14.03
N THR A 155 -2.80 0.03 -12.78
CA THR A 155 -1.86 0.98 -12.19
C THR A 155 -0.47 0.37 -12.08
N GLN A 156 -0.35 -0.90 -11.67
CA GLN A 156 0.93 -1.64 -11.66
C GLN A 156 1.60 -1.64 -13.05
N ALA A 157 0.85 -2.01 -14.09
CA ALA A 157 1.37 -2.03 -15.46
C ALA A 157 1.77 -0.62 -15.93
N SER A 158 0.97 0.41 -15.62
CA SER A 158 1.28 1.80 -15.95
C SER A 158 2.55 2.28 -15.25
N THR A 159 2.73 1.95 -13.97
CA THR A 159 3.93 2.31 -13.20
C THR A 159 5.17 1.58 -13.73
N ALA A 160 5.05 0.30 -14.13
CA ALA A 160 6.13 -0.42 -14.78
C ALA A 160 6.55 0.23 -16.11
N ILE A 161 5.57 0.69 -16.91
CA ILE A 161 5.84 1.45 -18.14
C ILE A 161 6.60 2.75 -17.83
N GLU A 162 6.19 3.52 -16.82
CA GLU A 162 6.89 4.77 -16.45
C GLU A 162 8.33 4.52 -15.97
N VAL A 163 8.60 3.42 -15.25
CA VAL A 163 9.96 3.00 -14.89
C VAL A 163 10.80 2.75 -16.16
N LEU A 164 10.29 1.92 -17.08
CA LEU A 164 11.01 1.55 -18.30
C LEU A 164 11.21 2.75 -19.23
N LYS A 165 10.20 3.61 -19.34
CA LYS A 165 10.22 4.85 -20.10
C LYS A 165 11.26 5.81 -19.55
N LEU A 166 11.33 5.99 -18.23
CA LEU A 166 12.36 6.83 -17.63
C LEU A 166 13.75 6.28 -17.94
N ALA A 167 13.98 4.98 -17.75
CA ALA A 167 15.26 4.36 -18.06
C ALA A 167 15.64 4.53 -19.55
N TYR A 168 14.69 4.35 -20.46
CA TYR A 168 14.89 4.56 -21.89
C TYR A 168 15.22 6.02 -22.23
N GLN A 169 14.45 6.97 -21.70
CA GLN A 169 14.68 8.40 -21.89
C GLN A 169 16.05 8.84 -21.35
N THR A 170 16.47 8.30 -20.20
CA THR A 170 17.80 8.58 -19.65
C THR A 170 18.91 8.04 -20.53
N ARG A 171 18.76 6.84 -21.11
CA ARG A 171 19.74 6.30 -22.07
C ARG A 171 19.87 7.18 -23.30
N ILE A 172 18.75 7.65 -23.86
CA ILE A 172 18.78 8.57 -25.01
C ILE A 172 19.45 9.89 -24.64
N ALA A 173 19.07 10.49 -23.51
CA ALA A 173 19.55 11.80 -23.11
C ALA A 173 21.05 11.83 -22.73
N TYR A 174 21.66 10.67 -22.49
CA TYR A 174 23.08 10.55 -22.19
C TYR A 174 23.95 10.67 -23.46
N PHE A 175 23.47 10.20 -24.61
CA PHE A 175 24.19 10.21 -25.88
C PHE A 175 23.91 11.49 -26.69
#